data_AF-A0A5Z6XXH5-F1
#
_entry.id   AF-A0A5Z6XXH5-F1
#
_cell.length_a   1.000
_cell.length_b   1.000
_cell.length_c   1.000
_cell.angle_alpha   90.00
_cell.angle_beta   90.00
_cell.angle_gamma   90.00
#
_symmetry.space_group_name_H-M   'P 1'
#
loop_
_entity.id
_entity.type
_entity.pdbx_description
1 polymer ?
#
loop_
_entity_poly.entity_id
_entity_poly.type
_entity_poly.pdbx_seq_one_letter_code
_entity_poly.pdbx_strand_id
1 'polypeptide(L)'
;KDKRSDNDKRGTFTNEQCHRILDLIHAGFSCNNSKRRTYGDDGESLVQQLIVLGMFTGARIAELQDLAKEDFLCDANGAPKGIYIHGAVKNSASERLIPLGDFPKWFKLDLSLFRTCRNEDYKYFTKDTLGKEVNKTIKKIIPEALEDNLTFHSFRHSFETRASKYENINTTH
;
A
#
# COMPACT_ATOMS: atom_id res chain seq x y z
N LYS A 1 -19.94 16.89 8.24
CA LYS A 1 -19.49 18.14 7.58
C LYS A 1 -18.04 17.90 7.19
N ASP A 2 -17.78 17.92 5.88
CA ASP A 2 -16.48 17.64 5.27
C ASP A 2 -15.42 18.61 5.84
N LYS A 3 -14.43 18.08 6.56
CA LYS A 3 -13.36 18.85 7.25
C LYS A 3 -12.13 19.08 6.34
N ARG A 4 -12.26 18.84 5.03
CA ARG A 4 -11.16 19.00 4.08
C ARG A 4 -10.77 20.46 3.92
N SER A 5 -9.47 20.71 3.82
CA SER A 5 -8.97 22.04 3.46
C SER A 5 -9.30 22.33 1.98
N ASP A 6 -9.40 23.61 1.60
CA ASP A 6 -9.73 24.02 0.22
C ASP A 6 -8.76 23.48 -0.86
N ASN A 7 -7.61 22.92 -0.45
CA ASN A 7 -6.59 22.33 -1.32
C ASN A 7 -6.59 20.79 -1.37
N ASP A 8 -7.49 20.11 -0.66
CA ASP A 8 -7.57 18.65 -0.67
C ASP A 8 -8.45 18.15 -1.82
N LYS A 9 -7.84 17.47 -2.80
CA LYS A 9 -8.57 16.88 -3.93
C LYS A 9 -9.52 15.79 -3.41
N ARG A 10 -10.79 15.87 -3.82
CA ARG A 10 -11.77 14.80 -3.59
C ARG A 10 -11.23 13.46 -4.12
N GLY A 11 -11.47 12.38 -3.38
CA GLY A 11 -10.97 11.05 -3.73
C GLY A 11 -9.49 10.82 -3.41
N THR A 12 -8.89 11.65 -2.54
CA THR A 12 -7.55 11.46 -2.00
C THR A 12 -7.56 11.41 -0.48
N PHE A 13 -6.60 10.71 0.12
CA PHE A 13 -6.34 10.77 1.54
C PHE A 13 -5.58 12.06 1.86
N THR A 14 -6.02 12.77 2.89
CA THR A 14 -5.26 13.90 3.44
C THR A 14 -3.98 13.41 4.11
N ASN A 15 -3.01 14.30 4.32
CA ASN A 15 -1.78 13.94 5.04
C ASN A 15 -2.06 13.45 6.47
N GLU A 16 -3.04 14.07 7.15
CA GLU A 16 -3.49 13.64 8.48
C GLU A 16 -4.06 12.23 8.48
N GLN A 17 -4.87 11.88 7.47
CA GLN A 17 -5.40 10.52 7.32
C GLN A 17 -4.26 9.52 7.05
N CYS A 18 -3.30 9.86 6.19
CA CYS A 18 -2.11 9.03 5.97
C CYS A 18 -1.31 8.81 7.26
N HIS A 19 -1.02 9.87 8.03
CA HIS A 19 -0.29 9.74 9.29
C HIS A 19 -1.05 8.89 10.31
N ARG A 20 -2.36 9.10 10.46
CA ARG A 20 -3.20 8.28 11.33
C ARG A 20 -3.17 6.79 10.96
N ILE A 21 -3.14 6.46 9.67
CA ILE A 21 -2.98 5.06 9.22
C ILE A 21 -1.64 4.50 9.67
N LEU A 22 -0.55 5.24 9.47
CA LEU A 22 0.80 4.81 9.87
C LEU A 22 0.93 4.65 11.39
N ASP A 23 0.40 5.59 12.16
CA ASP A 23 0.44 5.57 13.62
C ASP A 23 -0.35 4.39 14.19
N LEU A 24 -1.52 4.10 13.62
CA LEU A 24 -2.32 2.95 14.05
C LEU A 24 -1.63 1.62 13.71
N ILE A 25 -1.07 1.48 12.50
CA ILE A 25 -0.29 0.28 12.14
C ILE A 25 0.91 0.13 13.09
N HIS A 26 1.66 1.19 13.36
CA HIS A 26 2.80 1.17 14.28
C HIS A 26 2.40 0.80 15.71
N ALA A 27 1.25 1.28 16.18
CA ALA A 27 0.70 0.95 17.49
C ALA A 27 0.18 -0.50 17.60
N GLY A 28 0.33 -1.32 16.54
CA GLY A 28 -0.13 -2.70 16.53
C GLY A 28 -1.62 -2.82 16.29
N PHE A 29 -2.19 -1.95 15.45
CA PHE A 29 -3.60 -2.07 15.04
C PHE A 29 -3.91 -3.50 14.63
N SER A 30 -4.94 -4.06 15.23
CA SER A 30 -5.42 -5.39 14.88
C SER A 30 -6.91 -5.39 14.61
N CYS A 31 -7.31 -6.14 13.59
CA CYS A 31 -8.70 -6.31 13.21
C CYS A 31 -9.41 -7.23 14.23
N ASN A 32 -9.62 -6.76 15.46
CA ASN A 32 -10.29 -7.55 16.50
C ASN A 32 -11.75 -7.90 16.11
N ASN A 33 -12.00 -9.21 15.97
CA ASN A 33 -13.19 -9.87 16.51
C ASN A 33 -12.86 -11.36 16.74
N SER A 34 -12.88 -11.72 18.02
CA SER A 34 -12.21 -12.82 18.69
C SER A 34 -12.84 -14.21 18.51
N LYS A 35 -13.25 -14.62 17.29
CA LYS A 35 -13.74 -16.01 17.08
C LYS A 35 -13.26 -16.75 15.83
N ARG A 36 -12.75 -16.08 14.79
CA ARG A 36 -12.16 -16.74 13.62
C ARG A 36 -11.17 -15.80 12.93
N ARG A 37 -9.89 -15.83 13.32
CA ARG A 37 -8.84 -15.33 12.41
C ARG A 37 -8.77 -16.33 11.26
N THR A 38 -9.37 -16.02 10.12
CA THR A 38 -9.24 -16.89 8.93
C THR A 38 -7.83 -16.86 8.35
N TYR A 39 -7.01 -15.84 8.69
CA TYR A 39 -5.69 -15.61 8.07
C TYR A 39 -4.52 -15.33 9.05
N GLY A 40 -4.73 -15.41 10.37
CA GLY A 40 -3.65 -15.25 11.38
C GLY A 40 -2.97 -13.87 11.43
N ASP A 41 -1.93 -13.75 12.26
CA ASP A 41 -1.13 -12.50 12.41
C ASP A 41 -0.31 -12.21 11.16
N ASP A 42 0.23 -13.24 10.51
CA ASP A 42 0.96 -13.14 9.23
C ASP A 42 0.10 -12.51 8.12
N GLY A 43 -1.18 -12.93 8.01
CA GLY A 43 -2.09 -12.39 6.99
C GLY A 43 -2.46 -10.93 7.26
N GLU A 44 -2.64 -10.56 8.53
CA GLU A 44 -2.85 -9.16 8.92
C GLU A 44 -1.62 -8.30 8.62
N SER A 45 -0.44 -8.82 8.95
CA SER A 45 0.84 -8.17 8.66
C SER A 45 1.02 -7.96 7.16
N LEU A 46 0.73 -8.97 6.33
CA LEU A 46 0.76 -8.84 4.87
C LEU A 46 -0.15 -7.69 4.40
N VAL A 47 -1.40 -7.65 4.85
CA VAL A 47 -2.35 -6.59 4.49
C VAL A 47 -1.83 -5.20 4.86
N GLN A 48 -1.26 -5.05 6.06
CA GLN A 48 -0.69 -3.79 6.52
C GLN A 48 0.53 -3.36 5.70
N GLN A 49 1.40 -4.31 5.33
CA GLN A 49 2.54 -4.03 4.45
C GLN A 49 2.09 -3.52 3.08
N LEU A 50 1.03 -4.10 2.49
CA LEU A 50 0.51 -3.63 1.20
C LEU A 50 -0.06 -2.21 1.29
N ILE A 51 -0.71 -1.86 2.41
CA ILE A 51 -1.18 -0.49 2.68
C ILE A 51 0.00 0.48 2.69
N VAL A 52 1.04 0.20 3.47
CA VAL A 52 2.23 1.05 3.55
C VAL A 52 2.93 1.15 2.20
N LEU A 53 3.11 0.03 1.49
CA LEU A 53 3.67 0.04 0.13
C LEU A 53 2.86 0.95 -0.79
N GLY A 54 1.53 0.83 -0.83
CA GLY A 54 0.67 1.68 -1.66
C GLY A 54 0.80 3.17 -1.35
N MET A 55 0.90 3.52 -0.06
CA MET A 55 1.04 4.90 0.38
C MET A 55 2.33 5.58 -0.09
N PHE A 56 3.44 4.83 -0.07
CA PHE A 56 4.78 5.34 -0.38
C PHE A 56 5.20 5.15 -1.82
N THR A 57 4.56 4.23 -2.56
CA THR A 57 4.92 3.92 -3.95
C THR A 57 3.90 4.39 -4.98
N GLY A 58 2.65 4.63 -4.56
CA GLY A 58 1.54 4.90 -5.47
C GLY A 58 1.19 3.73 -6.40
N ALA A 59 1.74 2.53 -6.17
CA ALA A 59 1.43 1.33 -6.94
C ALA A 59 -0.06 0.98 -6.82
N ARG A 60 -0.62 0.37 -7.87
CA ARG A 60 -2.02 -0.09 -7.86
C ARG A 60 -2.15 -1.32 -6.97
N ILE A 61 -3.32 -1.50 -6.36
CA ILE A 61 -3.59 -2.68 -5.53
C ILE A 61 -3.35 -3.97 -6.32
N ALA A 62 -3.82 -4.04 -7.58
CA ALA A 62 -3.63 -5.21 -8.44
C ALA A 62 -2.14 -5.51 -8.73
N GLU A 63 -1.31 -4.48 -8.84
CA GLU A 63 0.14 -4.65 -9.04
C GLU A 63 0.80 -5.19 -7.78
N LEU A 64 0.43 -4.67 -6.61
CA LEU A 64 0.98 -5.09 -5.32
C LEU A 64 0.51 -6.49 -4.88
N GLN A 65 -0.74 -6.82 -5.17
CA GLN A 65 -1.28 -8.17 -4.95
C GLN A 65 -0.59 -9.19 -5.85
N ASP A 66 -0.07 -8.78 -7.01
CA ASP A 66 0.61 -9.69 -7.92
C ASP A 66 2.10 -9.87 -7.63
N LEU A 67 2.62 -9.27 -6.55
CA LEU A 67 4.02 -9.43 -6.18
C LEU A 67 4.34 -10.84 -5.68
N ALA A 68 5.52 -11.31 -6.02
CA ALA A 68 6.20 -12.46 -5.47
C ALA A 68 7.55 -12.02 -4.87
N LYS A 69 8.21 -12.88 -4.09
CA LYS A 69 9.50 -12.58 -3.45
C LYS A 69 10.58 -12.13 -4.45
N GLU A 70 10.57 -12.73 -5.65
CA GLU A 70 11.51 -12.41 -6.73
C GLU A 70 11.33 -11.01 -7.33
N ASP A 71 10.19 -10.37 -7.12
CA ASP A 71 9.91 -9.02 -7.64
C ASP A 71 10.60 -7.92 -6.83
N PHE A 72 11.15 -8.27 -5.66
CA PHE A 72 11.86 -7.32 -4.80
C PHE A 72 13.34 -7.32 -5.14
N LEU A 73 13.84 -6.16 -5.57
CA LEU A 73 15.26 -5.93 -5.78
C LEU A 73 15.89 -5.59 -4.44
N CYS A 74 16.86 -6.38 -3.99
CA CYS A 74 17.59 -6.16 -2.75
C CYS A 74 18.99 -5.61 -3.02
N ASP A 75 19.51 -4.82 -2.08
CA ASP A 75 20.92 -4.44 -2.07
C ASP A 75 21.84 -5.60 -1.62
N ALA A 76 23.15 -5.36 -1.57
CA ALA A 76 24.14 -6.34 -1.16
C ALA A 76 23.95 -6.88 0.28
N ASN A 77 23.21 -6.15 1.13
CA ASN A 77 22.87 -6.57 2.49
C ASN A 77 21.53 -7.29 2.58
N GLY A 78 20.87 -7.53 1.44
CA GLY A 78 19.55 -8.16 1.37
C GLY A 78 18.39 -7.21 1.70
N ALA A 79 18.64 -5.90 1.81
CA ALA A 79 17.57 -4.95 2.10
C ALA A 79 16.80 -4.57 0.81
N PRO A 80 15.46 -4.61 0.80
CA PRO A 80 14.66 -4.24 -0.37
C PRO A 80 14.87 -2.77 -0.75
N LYS A 81 15.19 -2.51 -2.02
CA LYS A 81 15.42 -1.18 -2.62
C LYS A 81 14.48 -0.85 -3.77
N GLY A 82 13.83 -1.84 -4.35
CA GLY A 82 12.91 -1.62 -5.46
C GLY A 82 11.93 -2.77 -5.62
N ILE A 83 10.84 -2.49 -6.34
CA ILE A 83 9.85 -3.47 -6.75
C ILE A 83 9.75 -3.42 -8.26
N TYR A 84 9.92 -4.57 -8.91
CA TYR A 84 9.66 -4.72 -10.32
C TYR A 84 8.19 -5.07 -10.56
N ILE A 85 7.45 -4.18 -11.21
CA ILE A 85 6.07 -4.45 -11.61
C ILE A 85 6.09 -5.03 -13.01
N HIS A 86 5.62 -6.27 -13.13
CA HIS A 86 5.41 -6.88 -14.42
C HIS A 86 4.09 -6.39 -15.00
N GLY A 87 4.12 -5.88 -16.23
CA GLY A 87 2.90 -5.54 -16.94
C GLY A 87 2.03 -6.78 -17.16
N ALA A 88 0.71 -6.59 -17.19
CA ALA A 88 -0.15 -7.64 -17.73
C ALA A 88 0.20 -7.86 -19.21
N VAL A 89 0.07 -9.09 -19.71
CA VAL A 89 0.44 -9.48 -21.10
C VAL A 89 -0.11 -8.53 -22.18
N LYS A 90 -1.24 -7.85 -21.92
CA LYS A 90 -1.85 -6.88 -22.86
C LYS A 90 -1.26 -5.47 -22.81
N ASN A 91 -0.60 -5.08 -21.73
CA ASN A 91 -0.08 -3.72 -21.50
C ASN A 91 1.36 -3.79 -20.96
N SER A 92 2.33 -4.17 -21.81
CA SER A 92 3.76 -4.12 -21.47
C SER A 92 4.21 -2.71 -21.04
N ALA A 93 3.51 -1.66 -21.50
CA ALA A 93 3.74 -0.28 -21.10
C ALA A 93 3.54 0.01 -19.58
N SER A 94 2.92 -0.90 -18.81
CA SER A 94 2.84 -0.74 -17.34
C SER A 94 4.02 -1.35 -16.57
N GLU A 95 4.89 -2.08 -17.29
CA GLU A 95 6.11 -2.65 -16.73
C GLU A 95 7.06 -1.54 -16.30
N ARG A 96 7.51 -1.59 -15.05
CA ARG A 96 8.38 -0.56 -14.49
C ARG A 96 9.06 -1.03 -13.21
N LEU A 97 10.20 -0.42 -12.95
CA LEU A 97 10.82 -0.46 -11.63
C LEU A 97 10.28 0.68 -10.77
N ILE A 98 9.82 0.36 -9.57
CA ILE A 98 9.45 1.33 -8.56
C ILE A 98 10.53 1.33 -7.46
N PRO A 99 11.25 2.44 -7.24
CA PRO A 99 12.17 2.54 -6.11
C PRO A 99 11.39 2.51 -4.79
N LEU A 100 11.87 1.73 -3.84
CA LEU A 100 11.41 1.80 -2.46
C LEU A 100 12.15 2.96 -1.79
N GLY A 101 11.42 4.04 -1.54
CA GLY A 101 11.95 5.20 -0.82
C GLY A 101 12.18 4.92 0.67
N ASP A 102 12.49 5.97 1.42
CA ASP A 102 12.70 5.86 2.86
C ASP A 102 11.37 5.64 3.59
N PHE A 103 11.16 4.41 4.06
CA PHE A 103 10.08 4.09 4.98
C PHE A 103 10.34 4.67 6.37
N PRO A 104 9.29 4.83 7.22
CA PRO A 104 9.48 5.12 8.63
C PRO A 104 10.43 4.10 9.28
N LYS A 105 11.32 4.54 10.17
CA LYS A 105 12.37 3.68 10.79
C LYS A 105 11.83 2.42 11.48
N TRP A 106 10.60 2.47 11.97
CA TRP A 106 9.93 1.34 12.63
C TRP A 106 9.38 0.31 11.63
N PHE A 107 9.14 0.72 10.39
CA PHE A 107 8.58 -0.16 9.36
C PHE A 107 9.70 -0.94 8.68
N LYS A 108 9.63 -2.27 8.80
CA LYS A 108 10.51 -3.18 8.09
C LYS A 108 9.67 -4.05 7.18
N LEU A 109 10.00 -4.05 5.89
CA LEU A 109 9.33 -4.90 4.92
C LEU A 109 9.82 -6.35 5.09
N ASP A 110 8.91 -7.22 5.53
CA ASP A 110 9.07 -8.66 5.62
C ASP A 110 8.63 -9.33 4.31
N LEU A 111 9.64 -9.70 3.52
CA LEU A 111 9.45 -10.42 2.26
C LEU A 111 8.96 -11.87 2.47
N SER A 112 9.10 -12.44 3.67
CA SER A 112 8.68 -13.83 3.94
C SER A 112 7.15 -14.01 3.81
N LEU A 113 6.40 -12.92 4.00
CA LEU A 113 4.94 -12.85 3.89
C LEU A 113 4.43 -12.82 2.45
N PHE A 114 5.30 -12.56 1.48
CA PHE A 114 4.96 -12.61 0.06
C PHE A 114 5.06 -14.04 -0.46
N ARG A 115 4.29 -14.36 -1.50
CA ARG A 115 4.33 -15.66 -2.17
C ARG A 115 5.66 -15.89 -2.91
N THR A 116 6.05 -17.15 -3.06
CA THR A 116 7.31 -17.51 -3.72
C THR A 116 7.22 -17.27 -5.22
N CYS A 117 6.12 -17.69 -5.86
CA CYS A 117 5.91 -17.59 -7.31
C CYS A 117 4.60 -16.84 -7.64
N ARG A 118 4.53 -16.13 -8.77
CA ARG A 118 3.32 -15.37 -9.16
C ARG A 118 2.09 -16.22 -9.50
N ASN A 119 2.31 -17.49 -9.81
CA ASN A 119 1.26 -18.45 -10.12
C ASN A 119 0.61 -19.06 -8.86
N GLU A 120 1.14 -18.75 -7.68
CA GLU A 120 0.62 -19.23 -6.40
C GLU A 120 -0.28 -18.19 -5.73
N ASP A 121 -1.22 -18.65 -4.91
CA ASP A 121 -1.93 -17.77 -3.98
C ASP A 121 -1.04 -17.45 -2.76
N TYR A 122 -1.40 -16.39 -2.02
CA TYR A 122 -0.78 -16.18 -0.72
C TYR A 122 -1.29 -17.24 0.26
N LYS A 123 -0.47 -17.55 1.27
CA LYS A 123 -0.77 -18.53 2.32
C LYS A 123 -2.17 -18.40 2.91
N TYR A 124 -2.71 -17.19 2.97
CA TYR A 124 -4.01 -16.90 3.59
C TYR A 124 -5.03 -16.20 2.69
N PHE A 125 -4.65 -15.81 1.47
CA PHE A 125 -5.49 -15.03 0.58
C PHE A 125 -5.31 -15.47 -0.87
N THR A 126 -6.43 -15.52 -1.59
CA THR A 126 -6.37 -15.48 -3.05
C THR A 126 -6.12 -14.04 -3.48
N LYS A 127 -5.68 -13.83 -4.72
CA LYS A 127 -5.54 -12.47 -5.28
C LYS A 127 -6.81 -11.63 -5.06
N ASP A 128 -7.99 -12.20 -5.36
CA ASP A 128 -9.26 -11.48 -5.27
C ASP A 128 -9.68 -11.13 -3.84
N THR A 129 -9.35 -11.96 -2.85
CA THR A 129 -9.73 -11.71 -1.45
C THR A 129 -8.79 -10.72 -0.78
N LEU A 130 -7.50 -10.73 -1.15
CA LEU A 130 -6.49 -9.84 -0.57
C LEU A 130 -6.85 -8.36 -0.72
N GLY A 131 -7.27 -7.93 -1.91
CA GLY A 131 -7.58 -6.53 -2.18
C GLY A 131 -8.85 -6.06 -1.48
N LYS A 132 -9.82 -6.99 -1.29
CA LYS A 132 -11.01 -6.74 -0.49
C LYS A 132 -10.63 -6.56 0.99
N GLU A 133 -9.75 -7.41 1.52
CA GLU A 133 -9.32 -7.32 2.91
C GLU A 133 -8.47 -6.06 3.18
N VAL A 134 -7.63 -5.66 2.22
CA VAL A 134 -6.91 -4.37 2.27
C VAL A 134 -7.87 -3.19 2.38
N ASN A 135 -8.87 -3.10 1.50
CA ASN A 135 -9.85 -2.00 1.56
C ASN A 135 -10.69 -2.04 2.84
N LYS A 136 -11.04 -3.23 3.32
CA LYS A 136 -11.76 -3.40 4.59
C LYS A 136 -10.91 -2.96 5.78
N THR A 137 -9.61 -3.24 5.76
CA THR A 137 -8.67 -2.82 6.82
C THR A 137 -8.53 -1.31 6.84
N ILE A 138 -8.35 -0.66 5.69
CA ILE A 138 -8.33 0.81 5.56
C ILE A 138 -9.59 1.42 6.19
N LYS A 139 -10.77 0.89 5.86
CA LYS A 139 -12.06 1.37 6.40
C LYS A 139 -12.22 1.18 7.90
N LYS A 140 -11.54 0.19 8.50
CA LYS A 140 -11.53 0.03 9.96
C LYS A 140 -10.60 1.01 10.65
N ILE A 141 -9.46 1.34 10.03
CA ILE A 141 -8.47 2.29 10.54
C ILE A 141 -9.00 3.73 10.42
N ILE A 142 -9.61 4.06 9.27
CA ILE A 142 -10.22 5.36 8.96
C ILE A 142 -11.70 5.11 8.60
N PRO A 143 -12.61 5.04 9.59
CA PRO A 143 -14.05 4.88 9.30
C PRO A 143 -14.60 5.98 8.40
N GLU A 144 -14.06 7.19 8.48
CA GLU A 144 -14.44 8.33 7.65
C GLU A 144 -14.14 8.09 6.15
N ALA A 145 -13.28 7.12 5.81
CA ALA A 145 -13.01 6.70 4.44
C ALA A 145 -14.27 6.20 3.72
N LEU A 146 -15.25 5.68 4.45
CA LEU A 146 -16.54 5.27 3.88
C LEU A 146 -17.35 6.47 3.38
N GLU A 147 -17.42 7.53 4.18
CA GLU A 147 -18.15 8.75 3.83
C GLU A 147 -17.50 9.44 2.61
N ASP A 148 -16.19 9.39 2.57
CA ASP A 148 -15.38 10.01 1.53
C ASP A 148 -15.17 9.14 0.27
N ASN A 149 -15.76 7.94 0.22
CA ASN A 149 -15.54 6.93 -0.83
C ASN A 149 -14.05 6.60 -1.09
N LEU A 150 -13.22 6.66 -0.05
CA LEU A 150 -11.80 6.36 -0.15
C LEU A 150 -11.57 4.85 -0.16
N THR A 151 -10.81 4.41 -1.15
CA THR A 151 -10.30 3.05 -1.32
C THR A 151 -8.77 3.07 -1.40
N PHE A 152 -8.15 1.90 -1.50
CA PHE A 152 -6.71 1.79 -1.77
C PHE A 152 -6.27 2.63 -2.98
N HIS A 153 -7.10 2.73 -4.03
CA HIS A 153 -6.78 3.53 -5.21
C HIS A 153 -6.53 5.00 -4.87
N SER A 154 -7.19 5.53 -3.84
CA SER A 154 -7.01 6.91 -3.37
C SER A 154 -5.59 7.18 -2.90
N PHE A 155 -4.83 6.17 -2.43
CA PHE A 155 -3.42 6.35 -2.09
C PHE A 155 -2.59 6.76 -3.30
N ARG A 156 -2.87 6.20 -4.47
CA ARG A 156 -2.20 6.57 -5.71
C ARG A 156 -2.42 8.04 -6.04
N HIS A 157 -3.67 8.51 -5.99
CA HIS A 157 -3.96 9.92 -6.24
C HIS A 157 -3.34 10.83 -5.17
N SER A 158 -3.28 10.37 -3.92
CA SER A 158 -2.61 11.10 -2.84
C SER A 158 -1.11 11.20 -3.10
N PHE A 159 -0.49 10.12 -3.57
CA PHE A 159 0.92 10.07 -3.96
C PHE A 159 1.20 11.00 -5.15
N GLU A 160 0.43 10.90 -6.23
CA GLU A 160 0.52 11.78 -7.41
C GLU A 160 0.35 13.25 -7.01
N THR A 161 -0.59 13.56 -6.11
CA THR A 161 -0.80 14.93 -5.60
C THR A 161 0.36 15.43 -4.76
N ARG A 162 1.01 14.57 -3.95
CA ARG A 162 2.22 14.94 -3.20
C ARG A 162 3.42 15.12 -4.13
N ALA A 163 3.64 14.20 -5.06
CA ALA A 163 4.74 14.25 -6.02
C ALA A 163 4.67 15.51 -6.92
N SER A 164 3.49 15.84 -7.44
CA SER A 164 3.30 17.06 -8.25
C SER A 164 3.53 18.37 -7.48
N LYS A 165 3.30 18.39 -6.15
CA LYS A 165 3.69 19.54 -5.31
C LYS A 165 5.21 19.71 -5.22
N TYR A 166 5.99 18.62 -5.28
CA TYR A 166 7.45 18.68 -5.33
C TYR A 166 7.97 19.05 -6.73
N GLU A 167 7.31 18.62 -7.80
CA GLU A 167 7.69 19.03 -9.17
C GLU A 167 7.47 20.53 -9.42
N ASN A 168 6.53 21.16 -8.71
CA ASN A 168 6.37 22.62 -8.70
C ASN A 168 7.51 23.38 -7.98
N ILE A 169 8.50 22.68 -7.41
CA ILE A 169 9.71 23.28 -6.82
C ILE A 169 10.87 23.28 -7.83
N ASN A 170 10.79 22.52 -8.93
CA ASN A 170 11.83 22.45 -9.97
C ASN A 170 11.48 23.23 -11.25
N THR A 171 10.75 24.34 -11.14
CA THR A 171 10.63 25.35 -12.22
C THR A 171 11.54 26.55 -12.01
N THR A 172 12.75 26.35 -11.47
CA THR A 172 13.79 27.38 -11.51
C THR A 172 15.19 26.78 -11.55
N HIS A 173 15.90 27.17 -12.63
CA HIS A 173 17.32 27.00 -12.97
C HIS A 173 17.68 25.83 -13.91
#